data_AF-A0A9D7CX84-F1
#
_entry.id   AF-A0A9D7CX84-F1
#
_cell.length_a   1.000
_cell.length_b   1.000
_cell.length_c   1.000
_cell.angle_alpha   90.00
_cell.angle_beta   90.00
_cell.angle_gamma   90.00
#
_symmetry.space_group_name_H-M   'P 1'
#
loop_
_entity.id
_entity.type
_entity.pdbx_description
1 polymer ?
#
loop_
_entity_poly.entity_id
_entity_poly.type
_entity_poly.pdbx_seq_one_letter_code
_entity_poly.pdbx_strand_id
1 'polypeptide(L)'
;MKIRGAVVSLCALALFACKPKDVTDAEAKGDIGYLTTNGSPEAVAALGRLADKNPKARTALETRAEMDLNAYIAAWSAVQRGAPWGAEVLRSGLKSPIRAEIAAAAMARGDAKLADFSADLVGALVAAGTKEPRVTVAAMLASTPAADVIDQRLRDKTTRGNMCRGLASPDASAAARGALLAAAAESRDDPACVDSVVRLATLDAKTMAWLADSAEPGLLAGAGKSDAMPCPRLAEVWARAFRNRPPPTQGGLAVPLSVAIKRCSRELDPAMETALAQTPTAAALIVGGVEPYAGETKQLVKTCKALAGPAARGLTGRTRDRAADAVAHGCKGVLAK
;
A
#
# COMPACT_ATOMS: atom_id res chain seq x y z
N MET A 1 19.65 -0.61 88.78
CA MET A 1 18.32 -1.21 88.52
C MET A 1 17.32 -0.07 88.35
N LYS A 2 16.59 -0.06 87.22
CA LYS A 2 15.58 0.91 86.74
C LYS A 2 16.08 2.26 86.22
N ILE A 3 16.26 2.33 84.90
CA ILE A 3 16.24 3.55 84.09
C ILE A 3 14.98 3.47 83.20
N ARG A 4 14.40 4.65 82.90
CA ARG A 4 13.50 4.99 81.79
C ARG A 4 11.99 4.91 82.05
N GLY A 5 11.40 6.08 82.26
CA GLY A 5 10.03 6.40 81.90
C GLY A 5 10.05 7.65 81.03
N ALA A 6 10.13 7.48 79.71
CA ALA A 6 9.88 8.53 78.74
C ALA A 6 8.79 7.99 77.80
N VAL A 7 7.57 8.49 78.00
CA VAL A 7 6.43 8.27 77.11
C VAL A 7 6.75 9.00 75.81
N VAL A 8 7.23 8.25 74.81
CA VAL A 8 7.40 8.77 73.45
C VAL A 8 6.02 8.83 72.82
N SER A 9 5.61 10.07 72.59
CA SER A 9 4.44 10.46 71.83
C SER A 9 4.40 9.70 70.50
N LEU A 10 3.38 8.84 70.34
CA LEU A 10 3.09 8.13 69.10
C LEU A 10 2.50 9.15 68.11
N CYS A 11 3.37 9.89 67.41
CA CYS A 11 2.97 10.59 66.20
C CYS A 11 2.56 9.53 65.17
N ALA A 12 1.26 9.26 65.11
CA ALA A 12 0.61 8.71 63.93
C ALA A 12 0.85 9.69 62.77
N LEU A 13 1.97 9.49 62.08
CA LEU A 13 2.19 9.99 60.73
C LEU A 13 1.14 9.32 59.85
N ALA A 14 -0.04 9.93 59.80
CA ALA A 14 -0.92 9.82 58.67
C ALA A 14 -0.08 10.18 57.44
N LEU A 15 0.32 9.16 56.68
CA LEU A 15 0.77 9.31 55.32
C LEU A 15 -0.43 9.84 54.51
N PHE A 16 -0.72 11.14 54.66
CA PHE A 16 -1.35 11.90 53.60
C PHE A 16 -0.35 11.88 52.45
N ALA A 17 -0.35 10.78 51.68
CA ALA A 17 0.33 10.72 50.42
C ALA A 17 -0.24 11.87 49.58
N CYS A 18 0.52 12.96 49.45
CA CYS A 18 0.16 14.08 48.62
C CYS A 18 -0.19 13.52 47.23
N LYS A 19 -1.47 13.64 46.86
CA LYS A 19 -1.95 13.25 45.53
C LYS A 19 -0.99 13.83 44.49
N PRO A 20 -0.56 13.04 43.50
CA PRO A 20 0.35 13.56 42.49
C PRO A 20 -0.23 14.81 41.83
N LYS A 21 0.61 15.84 41.68
CA LYS A 21 0.18 17.11 41.06
C LYS A 21 0.05 16.99 39.53
N ASP A 22 0.82 16.10 38.92
CA ASP A 22 0.88 15.86 37.49
C ASP A 22 1.42 14.45 37.20
N VAL A 23 1.47 14.06 35.93
CA VAL A 23 1.99 12.76 35.46
C VAL A 23 3.44 12.54 35.85
N THR A 24 4.27 13.59 35.82
CA THR A 24 5.71 13.50 36.12
C THR A 24 5.94 13.20 37.60
N ASP A 25 5.19 13.87 38.48
CA ASP A 25 5.20 13.62 39.92
C ASP A 25 4.64 12.23 40.25
N ALA A 26 3.59 11.80 39.55
CA ALA A 26 3.02 10.47 39.71
C ALA A 26 4.00 9.37 39.31
N GLU A 27 4.71 9.54 38.20
CA GLU A 27 5.74 8.62 37.75
C GLU A 27 6.90 8.55 38.75
N ALA A 28 7.42 9.71 39.20
CA ALA A 28 8.50 9.77 40.17
C ALA A 28 8.14 9.08 41.49
N LYS A 29 6.87 9.15 41.90
CA LYS A 29 6.34 8.48 43.10
C LYS A 29 5.93 7.02 42.86
N GLY A 30 5.92 6.55 41.62
CA GLY A 30 5.42 5.21 41.26
C GLY A 30 3.91 5.04 41.51
N ASP A 31 3.12 6.13 41.45
CA ASP A 31 1.67 6.12 41.68
C ASP A 31 0.90 5.59 40.47
N ILE A 32 0.90 4.26 40.33
CA ILE A 32 0.19 3.55 39.26
C ILE A 32 -1.32 3.83 39.30
N GLY A 33 -1.90 4.04 40.49
CA GLY A 33 -3.33 4.32 40.62
C GLY A 33 -3.70 5.62 39.92
N TYR A 34 -2.96 6.70 40.23
CA TYR A 34 -3.11 7.99 39.55
C TYR A 34 -2.91 7.85 38.04
N LEU A 35 -1.81 7.20 37.61
CA LEU A 35 -1.49 7.05 36.19
C LEU A 35 -2.50 6.19 35.42
N THR A 36 -3.16 5.23 36.09
CA THR A 36 -4.19 4.39 35.46
C THR A 36 -5.50 5.18 35.29
N THR A 37 -5.86 6.00 36.27
CA THR A 37 -7.06 6.86 36.19
C THR A 37 -6.84 8.03 35.22
N ASN A 38 -5.64 8.61 35.21
CA ASN A 38 -5.26 9.65 34.26
C ASN A 38 -4.91 8.98 32.91
N GLY A 39 -5.90 8.70 32.08
CA GLY A 39 -5.73 7.99 30.81
C GLY A 39 -5.04 8.76 29.67
N SER A 40 -4.30 9.84 29.97
CA SER A 40 -3.58 10.64 28.96
C SER A 40 -2.42 9.86 28.33
N PRO A 41 -2.05 10.10 27.05
CA PRO A 41 -0.92 9.43 26.41
C PRO A 41 0.37 9.48 27.22
N GLU A 42 0.64 10.61 27.89
CA GLU A 42 1.80 10.81 28.76
C GLU A 42 1.77 9.88 29.97
N ALA A 43 0.61 9.69 30.59
CA ALA A 43 0.44 8.78 31.72
C ALA A 43 0.56 7.31 31.31
N VAL A 44 0.07 6.94 30.12
CA VAL A 44 0.30 5.59 29.55
C VAL A 44 1.77 5.35 29.29
N ALA A 45 2.47 6.34 28.75
CA ALA A 45 3.92 6.26 28.54
C ALA A 45 4.68 6.15 29.87
N ALA A 46 4.28 6.87 30.92
CA ALA A 46 4.82 6.74 32.26
C ALA A 46 4.59 5.35 32.87
N LEU A 47 3.37 4.79 32.73
CA LEU A 47 3.11 3.39 33.08
C LEU A 47 4.05 2.45 32.33
N GLY A 48 4.30 2.71 31.04
CA GLY A 48 5.24 1.96 30.21
C GLY A 48 6.67 1.97 30.73
N ARG A 49 7.14 3.10 31.27
CA ARG A 49 8.48 3.19 31.89
C ARG A 49 8.53 2.50 33.24
N LEU A 50 7.47 2.59 34.03
CA LEU A 50 7.36 1.90 35.32
C LEU A 50 7.22 0.37 35.17
N ALA A 51 6.58 -0.10 34.10
CA ALA A 51 6.34 -1.52 33.83
C ALA A 51 7.62 -2.35 33.69
N ASP A 52 8.75 -1.71 33.32
CA ASP A 52 10.06 -2.37 33.25
C ASP A 52 10.50 -2.95 34.60
N LYS A 53 10.02 -2.39 35.72
CA LYS A 53 10.39 -2.80 37.09
C LYS A 53 9.19 -3.10 37.99
N ASN A 54 7.97 -2.76 37.58
CA ASN A 54 6.78 -2.88 38.39
C ASN A 54 5.67 -3.67 37.68
N PRO A 55 5.41 -4.94 38.10
CA PRO A 55 4.37 -5.77 37.50
C PRO A 55 2.96 -5.17 37.54
N LYS A 56 2.64 -4.33 38.54
CA LYS A 56 1.33 -3.68 38.62
C LYS A 56 1.11 -2.66 37.49
N ALA A 57 2.16 -1.93 37.10
CA ALA A 57 2.10 -1.01 35.95
C ALA A 57 1.92 -1.79 34.64
N ARG A 58 2.56 -2.96 34.52
CA ARG A 58 2.38 -3.87 33.39
C ARG A 58 0.94 -4.38 33.29
N THR A 59 0.37 -4.88 34.39
CA THR A 59 -1.04 -5.32 34.41
C THR A 59 -1.99 -4.21 34.01
N ALA A 60 -1.77 -2.97 34.48
CA ALA A 60 -2.58 -1.82 34.09
C ALA A 60 -2.52 -1.54 32.58
N LEU A 61 -1.34 -1.70 31.95
CA LEU A 61 -1.20 -1.57 30.50
C LEU A 61 -1.87 -2.71 29.74
N GLU A 62 -1.74 -3.95 30.21
CA GLU A 62 -2.35 -5.13 29.58
C GLU A 62 -3.88 -5.03 29.56
N THR A 63 -4.49 -4.58 30.66
CA THR A 63 -5.94 -4.30 30.71
C THR A 63 -6.35 -3.22 29.71
N ARG A 64 -5.52 -2.18 29.50
CA ARG A 64 -5.81 -1.09 28.55
C ARG A 64 -5.58 -1.50 27.09
N ALA A 65 -4.67 -2.43 26.83
CA ALA A 65 -4.31 -2.89 25.49
C ALA A 65 -5.46 -3.58 24.74
N GLU A 66 -6.59 -3.89 25.39
CA GLU A 66 -7.78 -4.38 24.68
C GLU A 66 -8.35 -3.36 23.69
N MET A 67 -8.25 -2.05 23.98
CA MET A 67 -8.85 -0.99 23.18
C MET A 67 -7.97 0.25 22.99
N ASP A 68 -6.83 0.36 23.67
CA ASP A 68 -5.99 1.56 23.63
C ASP A 68 -4.69 1.37 22.83
N LEU A 69 -4.58 2.11 21.73
CA LEU A 69 -3.36 2.19 20.92
C LEU A 69 -2.14 2.65 21.76
N ASN A 70 -2.33 3.55 22.73
CA ASN A 70 -1.21 4.05 23.54
C ASN A 70 -0.59 2.94 24.40
N ALA A 71 -1.35 1.93 24.80
CA ALA A 71 -0.79 0.77 25.51
C ALA A 71 0.13 -0.05 24.61
N TYR A 72 -0.22 -0.21 23.32
CA TYR A 72 0.67 -0.83 22.33
C TYR A 72 1.86 0.06 21.96
N ILE A 73 1.72 1.38 21.92
CA ILE A 73 2.85 2.32 21.73
C ILE A 73 3.84 2.20 22.90
N ALA A 74 3.34 2.10 24.13
CA ALA A 74 4.16 1.84 25.30
C ALA A 74 4.87 0.48 25.21
N ALA A 75 4.18 -0.57 24.74
CA ALA A 75 4.75 -1.89 24.51
C ALA A 75 5.84 -1.87 23.43
N TRP A 76 5.64 -1.16 22.31
CA TRP A 76 6.68 -0.99 21.29
C TRP A 76 7.88 -0.22 21.84
N SER A 77 7.65 0.83 22.61
CA SER A 77 8.73 1.56 23.28
C SER A 77 9.52 0.67 24.24
N ALA A 78 8.88 -0.31 24.89
CA ALA A 78 9.55 -1.32 25.70
C ALA A 78 10.40 -2.30 24.86
N VAL A 79 9.91 -2.74 23.70
CA VAL A 79 10.70 -3.53 22.74
C VAL A 79 11.97 -2.77 22.32
N GLN A 80 11.84 -1.47 22.07
CA GLN A 80 12.97 -0.61 21.74
C GLN A 80 14.03 -0.59 22.86
N ARG A 81 13.59 -0.53 24.11
CA ARG A 81 14.45 -0.60 25.30
C ARG A 81 14.94 -2.03 25.66
N GLY A 82 14.46 -3.07 24.99
CA GLY A 82 14.82 -4.47 25.27
C GLY A 82 14.06 -5.08 26.46
N ALA A 83 12.94 -4.50 26.86
CA ALA A 83 12.10 -5.03 27.94
C ALA A 83 11.19 -6.16 27.42
N PRO A 84 11.27 -7.41 27.97
CA PRO A 84 10.55 -8.57 27.44
C PRO A 84 9.02 -8.42 27.40
N TRP A 85 8.45 -7.71 28.37
CA TRP A 85 7.01 -7.53 28.48
C TRP A 85 6.39 -6.86 27.25
N GLY A 86 7.13 -5.93 26.61
CA GLY A 86 6.64 -5.23 25.43
C GLY A 86 6.42 -6.18 24.25
N ALA A 87 7.34 -7.12 24.06
CA ALA A 87 7.22 -8.14 23.02
C ALA A 87 6.05 -9.11 23.31
N GLU A 88 5.86 -9.50 24.57
CA GLU A 88 4.74 -10.37 24.98
C GLU A 88 3.38 -9.72 24.69
N VAL A 89 3.21 -8.43 25.03
CA VAL A 89 1.99 -7.67 24.76
C VAL A 89 1.72 -7.54 23.26
N LEU A 90 2.74 -7.18 22.47
CA LEU A 90 2.59 -7.03 21.02
C LEU A 90 2.27 -8.35 20.32
N ARG A 91 2.94 -9.45 20.69
CA ARG A 91 2.65 -10.78 20.14
C ARG A 91 1.23 -11.25 20.47
N SER A 92 0.76 -10.99 21.69
CA SER A 92 -0.63 -11.26 22.09
C SER A 92 -1.63 -10.42 21.28
N GLY A 93 -1.29 -9.15 21.01
CA GLY A 93 -2.08 -8.27 20.16
C GLY A 93 -2.17 -8.77 18.71
N LEU A 94 -1.03 -9.12 18.10
CA LEU A 94 -0.98 -9.62 16.72
C LEU A 94 -1.70 -10.95 16.52
N LYS A 95 -1.71 -11.83 17.53
CA LYS A 95 -2.47 -13.10 17.47
C LYS A 95 -3.98 -12.91 17.59
N SER A 96 -4.43 -11.74 18.04
CA SER A 96 -5.85 -11.46 18.23
C SER A 96 -6.49 -10.95 16.94
N PRO A 97 -7.58 -11.56 16.46
CA PRO A 97 -8.27 -11.07 15.28
C PRO A 97 -8.79 -9.63 15.49
N ILE A 98 -9.18 -9.26 16.70
CA ILE A 98 -9.72 -7.92 16.96
C ILE A 98 -8.58 -6.88 17.05
N ARG A 99 -7.44 -7.25 17.65
CA ARG A 99 -6.40 -6.27 18.06
C ARG A 99 -5.21 -6.17 17.12
N ALA A 100 -5.04 -7.11 16.17
CA ALA A 100 -3.82 -7.18 15.37
C ALA A 100 -3.48 -5.89 14.61
N GLU A 101 -4.48 -5.19 14.06
CA GLU A 101 -4.24 -3.91 13.35
C GLU A 101 -3.78 -2.80 14.31
N ILE A 102 -4.36 -2.72 15.51
CA ILE A 102 -3.96 -1.73 16.54
C ILE A 102 -2.55 -2.03 17.04
N ALA A 103 -2.25 -3.30 17.29
CA ALA A 103 -0.91 -3.74 17.71
C ALA A 103 0.15 -3.42 16.64
N ALA A 104 -0.16 -3.70 15.36
CA ALA A 104 0.72 -3.35 14.23
C ALA A 104 0.87 -1.83 14.05
N ALA A 105 -0.19 -1.05 14.28
CA ALA A 105 -0.17 0.41 14.11
C ALA A 105 0.73 1.12 15.13
N ALA A 106 0.98 0.51 16.29
CA ALA A 106 1.90 1.02 17.29
C ALA A 106 3.39 0.78 16.95
N MET A 107 3.69 -0.12 16.01
CA MET A 107 5.06 -0.44 15.64
C MET A 107 5.64 0.63 14.72
N ALA A 108 6.94 0.92 14.88
CA ALA A 108 7.64 1.85 14.00
C ALA A 108 8.00 1.18 12.67
N ARG A 109 7.54 1.77 11.56
CA ARG A 109 7.79 1.29 10.20
C ARG A 109 9.27 1.37 9.85
N GLY A 110 9.79 0.34 9.17
CA GLY A 110 11.19 0.28 8.75
C GLY A 110 12.20 0.11 9.90
N ASP A 111 11.74 -0.07 11.14
CA ASP A 111 12.61 -0.32 12.29
C ASP A 111 13.20 -1.74 12.22
N ALA A 112 14.49 -1.87 12.55
CA ALA A 112 15.20 -3.15 12.49
C ALA A 112 14.59 -4.22 13.41
N LYS A 113 13.99 -3.83 14.54
CA LYS A 113 13.34 -4.77 15.48
C LYS A 113 12.04 -5.36 14.94
N LEU A 114 11.46 -4.81 13.87
CA LEU A 114 10.31 -5.44 13.21
C LEU A 114 10.63 -6.86 12.71
N ALA A 115 11.90 -7.13 12.38
CA ALA A 115 12.33 -8.46 11.95
C ALA A 115 11.93 -9.55 12.95
N ASP A 116 12.02 -9.25 14.26
CA ASP A 116 11.69 -10.17 15.36
C ASP A 116 10.19 -10.49 15.48
N PHE A 117 9.34 -9.74 14.76
CA PHE A 117 7.88 -9.90 14.72
C PHE A 117 7.37 -10.40 13.36
N SER A 118 8.25 -10.69 12.40
CA SER A 118 7.86 -11.09 11.04
C SER A 118 6.92 -12.29 11.04
N ALA A 119 7.20 -13.31 11.85
CA ALA A 119 6.35 -14.50 11.97
C ALA A 119 4.97 -14.17 12.55
N ASP A 120 4.90 -13.28 13.55
CA ASP A 120 3.64 -12.84 14.15
C ASP A 120 2.80 -12.00 13.18
N LEU A 121 3.43 -11.11 12.40
CA LEU A 121 2.77 -10.33 11.34
C LEU A 121 2.22 -11.23 10.23
N VAL A 122 2.99 -12.23 9.80
CA VAL A 122 2.52 -13.24 8.84
C VAL A 122 1.34 -14.04 9.42
N GLY A 123 1.43 -14.46 10.69
CA GLY A 123 0.36 -15.16 11.38
C GLY A 123 -0.93 -14.35 11.42
N ALA A 124 -0.85 -13.06 11.75
CA ALA A 124 -1.99 -12.14 11.75
C ALA A 124 -2.61 -11.99 10.35
N LEU A 125 -1.78 -11.87 9.31
CA LEU A 125 -2.21 -11.78 7.92
C LEU A 125 -2.93 -13.05 7.47
N VAL A 126 -2.37 -14.23 7.78
CA VAL A 126 -2.95 -15.54 7.44
C VAL A 126 -4.26 -15.77 8.19
N ALA A 127 -4.32 -15.44 9.48
CA ALA A 127 -5.52 -15.60 10.29
C ALA A 127 -6.71 -14.80 9.77
N ALA A 128 -6.46 -13.61 9.20
CA ALA A 128 -7.51 -12.80 8.58
C ALA A 128 -8.00 -13.37 7.24
N GLY A 129 -7.11 -14.01 6.48
CA GLY A 129 -7.39 -14.50 5.13
C GLY A 129 -8.01 -13.40 4.25
N THR A 130 -9.07 -13.75 3.53
CA THR A 130 -9.81 -12.84 2.63
C THR A 130 -10.95 -12.08 3.31
N LYS A 131 -11.26 -12.40 4.56
CA LYS A 131 -12.49 -11.93 5.24
C LYS A 131 -12.39 -10.48 5.70
N GLU A 132 -11.21 -10.06 6.11
CA GLU A 132 -10.99 -8.75 6.72
C GLU A 132 -9.74 -8.07 6.13
N PRO A 133 -9.83 -6.78 5.77
CA PRO A 133 -8.66 -6.00 5.37
C PRO A 133 -7.64 -5.92 6.51
N ARG A 134 -6.40 -6.34 6.25
CA ARG A 134 -5.25 -6.25 7.18
C ARG A 134 -4.15 -5.36 6.62
N VAL A 135 -4.50 -4.10 6.36
CA VAL A 135 -3.64 -3.17 5.63
C VAL A 135 -2.45 -2.73 6.49
N THR A 136 -2.64 -2.48 7.79
CA THR A 136 -1.54 -2.03 8.65
C THR A 136 -0.58 -3.17 8.94
N VAL A 137 -1.07 -4.37 9.21
CA VAL A 137 -0.23 -5.57 9.36
C VAL A 137 0.60 -5.82 8.09
N ALA A 138 -0.05 -5.79 6.92
CA ALA A 138 0.64 -5.95 5.65
C ALA A 138 1.66 -4.82 5.38
N ALA A 139 1.34 -3.58 5.74
CA ALA A 139 2.25 -2.45 5.59
C ALA A 139 3.48 -2.56 6.52
N MET A 140 3.31 -3.05 7.75
CA MET A 140 4.44 -3.33 8.64
C MET A 140 5.37 -4.37 8.03
N LEU A 141 4.80 -5.49 7.55
CA LEU A 141 5.58 -6.53 6.88
C LEU A 141 6.31 -5.99 5.65
N ALA A 142 5.62 -5.21 4.81
CA ALA A 142 6.18 -4.56 3.62
C ALA A 142 7.28 -3.54 3.94
N SER A 143 7.28 -2.94 5.14
CA SER A 143 8.31 -1.99 5.55
C SER A 143 9.66 -2.65 5.85
N THR A 144 9.70 -3.98 5.99
CA THR A 144 10.93 -4.75 6.17
C THR A 144 11.49 -5.22 4.82
N PRO A 145 12.80 -5.54 4.71
CA PRO A 145 13.39 -6.09 3.49
C PRO A 145 13.13 -7.61 3.31
N ALA A 146 11.98 -8.13 3.73
CA ALA A 146 11.65 -9.55 3.72
C ALA A 146 11.04 -10.03 2.37
N ALA A 147 11.80 -9.91 1.28
CA ALA A 147 11.31 -10.20 -0.08
C ALA A 147 10.72 -11.62 -0.24
N ASP A 148 11.37 -12.66 0.31
CA ASP A 148 10.91 -14.05 0.20
C ASP A 148 9.57 -14.28 0.91
N VAL A 149 9.40 -13.68 2.09
CA VAL A 149 8.15 -13.75 2.84
C VAL A 149 7.03 -13.07 2.05
N ILE A 150 7.34 -11.91 1.46
CA ILE A 150 6.39 -11.16 0.64
C ILE A 150 5.99 -11.94 -0.61
N ASP A 151 6.95 -12.53 -1.33
CA ASP A 151 6.65 -13.38 -2.51
C ASP A 151 5.73 -14.53 -2.14
N GLN A 152 5.98 -15.20 -1.02
CA GLN A 152 5.12 -16.26 -0.52
C GLN A 152 3.68 -15.75 -0.26
N ARG A 153 3.53 -14.57 0.35
CA ARG A 153 2.21 -13.96 0.60
C ARG A 153 1.52 -13.50 -0.69
N LEU A 154 2.26 -13.09 -1.70
CA LEU A 154 1.71 -12.73 -3.02
C LEU A 154 1.22 -13.96 -3.80
N ARG A 155 1.86 -15.13 -3.63
CA ARG A 155 1.39 -16.38 -4.24
C ARG A 155 0.12 -16.90 -3.59
N ASP A 156 0.02 -16.79 -2.27
CA ASP A 156 -1.14 -17.23 -1.49
C ASP A 156 -2.37 -16.34 -1.70
N LYS A 157 -3.37 -16.88 -2.40
CA LYS A 157 -4.63 -16.19 -2.72
C LYS A 157 -5.38 -15.66 -1.49
N THR A 158 -5.18 -16.25 -0.31
CA THR A 158 -5.87 -15.83 0.90
C THR A 158 -5.26 -14.58 1.52
N THR A 159 -3.99 -14.29 1.25
CA THR A 159 -3.26 -13.16 1.85
C THR A 159 -2.84 -12.10 0.83
N ARG A 160 -2.77 -12.47 -0.45
CA ARG A 160 -2.34 -11.64 -1.59
C ARG A 160 -2.98 -10.25 -1.59
N GLY A 161 -4.30 -10.16 -1.52
CA GLY A 161 -5.00 -8.88 -1.60
C GLY A 161 -4.61 -7.91 -0.48
N ASN A 162 -4.43 -8.43 0.74
CA ASN A 162 -3.95 -7.64 1.88
C ASN A 162 -2.48 -7.25 1.71
N MET A 163 -1.64 -8.20 1.27
CA MET A 163 -0.22 -7.93 1.01
C MET A 163 -0.03 -6.83 -0.03
N CYS A 164 -0.77 -6.87 -1.13
CA CYS A 164 -0.71 -5.85 -2.18
C CYS A 164 -1.07 -4.46 -1.64
N ARG A 165 -2.15 -4.33 -0.85
CA ARG A 165 -2.50 -3.05 -0.20
C ARG A 165 -1.37 -2.54 0.70
N GLY A 166 -0.70 -3.42 1.44
CA GLY A 166 0.46 -3.07 2.25
C GLY A 166 1.65 -2.58 1.43
N LEU A 167 1.92 -3.19 0.28
CA LEU A 167 3.02 -2.83 -0.63
C LEU A 167 2.86 -1.47 -1.30
N ALA A 168 1.62 -0.99 -1.44
CA ALA A 168 1.33 0.37 -1.90
C ALA A 168 1.63 1.46 -0.86
N SER A 169 2.03 1.08 0.36
CA SER A 169 2.37 2.02 1.42
C SER A 169 3.61 2.85 1.07
N PRO A 170 3.66 4.14 1.43
CA PRO A 170 4.85 4.98 1.26
C PRO A 170 6.10 4.40 1.93
N ASP A 171 5.94 3.71 3.04
CA ASP A 171 7.02 3.15 3.86
C ASP A 171 7.41 1.72 3.47
N ALA A 172 6.78 1.14 2.44
CA ALA A 172 7.18 -0.16 1.93
C ALA A 172 8.64 -0.12 1.43
N SER A 173 9.44 -1.11 1.83
CA SER A 173 10.85 -1.18 1.47
C SER A 173 11.04 -1.35 -0.04
N ALA A 174 12.19 -0.93 -0.56
CA ALA A 174 12.51 -1.10 -1.98
C ALA A 174 12.51 -2.59 -2.39
N ALA A 175 12.98 -3.48 -1.50
CA ALA A 175 12.96 -4.93 -1.70
C ALA A 175 11.52 -5.48 -1.76
N ALA A 176 10.64 -4.99 -0.89
CA ALA A 176 9.22 -5.35 -0.89
C ALA A 176 8.53 -4.95 -2.19
N ARG A 177 8.70 -3.69 -2.63
CA ARG A 177 8.18 -3.23 -3.94
C ARG A 177 8.78 -4.02 -5.10
N GLY A 178 10.07 -4.33 -5.04
CA GLY A 178 10.75 -5.19 -6.01
C GLY A 178 10.09 -6.56 -6.13
N ALA A 179 9.73 -7.19 -5.00
CA ALA A 179 9.04 -8.48 -4.98
C ALA A 179 7.66 -8.42 -5.66
N LEU A 180 6.89 -7.34 -5.48
CA LEU A 180 5.62 -7.15 -6.20
C LEU A 180 5.80 -7.14 -7.72
N LEU A 181 6.77 -6.37 -8.20
CA LEU A 181 7.05 -6.24 -9.62
C LEU A 181 7.70 -7.50 -10.21
N ALA A 182 8.35 -8.32 -9.39
CA ALA A 182 8.98 -9.58 -9.78
C ALA A 182 8.07 -10.81 -9.65
N ALA A 183 6.91 -10.69 -8.99
CA ALA A 183 5.96 -11.78 -8.80
C ALA A 183 5.50 -12.40 -10.15
N ALA A 184 4.77 -13.51 -10.11
CA ALA A 184 4.13 -14.03 -11.31
C ALA A 184 2.99 -13.09 -11.76
N ALA A 185 2.71 -13.03 -13.07
CA ALA A 185 1.64 -12.17 -13.62
C ALA A 185 0.27 -12.52 -13.00
N GLU A 186 0.01 -13.81 -12.76
CA GLU A 186 -1.22 -14.32 -12.14
C GLU A 186 -1.37 -13.87 -10.67
N SER A 187 -0.28 -13.48 -10.01
CA SER A 187 -0.32 -12.84 -8.69
C SER A 187 -0.63 -11.35 -8.79
N ARG A 188 -0.15 -10.65 -9.83
CA ARG A 188 -0.42 -9.22 -10.05
C ARG A 188 -1.80 -8.91 -10.60
N ASP A 189 -2.44 -9.89 -11.26
CA ASP A 189 -3.80 -9.76 -11.79
C ASP A 189 -4.90 -9.67 -10.71
N ASP A 190 -4.56 -9.87 -9.43
CA ASP A 190 -5.49 -9.61 -8.33
C ASP A 190 -5.85 -8.12 -8.27
N PRO A 191 -7.15 -7.74 -8.13
CA PRO A 191 -7.57 -6.34 -8.16
C PRO A 191 -6.80 -5.43 -7.20
N ALA A 192 -6.48 -5.91 -5.99
CA ALA A 192 -5.73 -5.10 -5.03
C ALA A 192 -4.27 -4.88 -5.48
N CYS A 193 -3.68 -5.84 -6.19
CA CYS A 193 -2.34 -5.72 -6.76
C CYS A 193 -2.32 -4.79 -7.96
N VAL A 194 -3.33 -4.85 -8.83
CA VAL A 194 -3.53 -3.88 -9.91
C VAL A 194 -3.61 -2.46 -9.36
N ASP A 195 -4.48 -2.22 -8.38
CA ASP A 195 -4.62 -0.89 -7.75
C ASP A 195 -3.31 -0.41 -7.12
N SER A 196 -2.57 -1.33 -6.48
CA SER A 196 -1.30 -1.04 -5.83
C SER A 196 -0.21 -0.67 -6.83
N VAL A 197 -0.06 -1.44 -7.91
CA VAL A 197 0.90 -1.15 -8.98
C VAL A 197 0.56 0.16 -9.68
N VAL A 198 -0.72 0.40 -9.99
CA VAL A 198 -1.16 1.64 -10.62
C VAL A 198 -0.86 2.83 -9.70
N ARG A 199 -1.17 2.74 -8.41
CA ARG A 199 -0.83 3.78 -7.43
C ARG A 199 0.68 4.00 -7.32
N LEU A 200 1.48 2.94 -7.31
CA LEU A 200 2.94 3.10 -7.29
C LEU A 200 3.44 3.76 -8.58
N ALA A 201 2.87 3.38 -9.73
CA ALA A 201 3.20 3.99 -11.02
C ALA A 201 2.82 5.48 -11.08
N THR A 202 1.83 5.97 -10.33
CA THR A 202 1.53 7.41 -10.27
C THR A 202 2.55 8.19 -9.46
N LEU A 203 3.18 7.54 -8.48
CA LEU A 203 4.12 8.18 -7.54
C LEU A 203 5.59 8.04 -7.96
N ASP A 204 5.94 6.96 -8.67
CA ASP A 204 7.32 6.58 -8.97
C ASP A 204 7.53 6.36 -10.47
N ALA A 205 8.55 7.01 -11.03
CA ALA A 205 8.89 6.92 -12.45
C ALA A 205 9.42 5.52 -12.83
N LYS A 206 10.11 4.83 -11.91
CA LYS A 206 10.63 3.48 -12.16
C LYS A 206 9.49 2.46 -12.27
N THR A 207 8.49 2.56 -11.42
CA THR A 207 7.30 1.69 -11.48
C THR A 207 6.45 2.00 -12.71
N MET A 208 6.32 3.28 -13.10
CA MET A 208 5.68 3.67 -14.36
C MET A 208 6.39 3.08 -15.58
N ALA A 209 7.72 3.19 -15.61
CA ALA A 209 8.57 2.59 -16.64
C ALA A 209 8.36 1.08 -16.73
N TRP A 210 8.40 0.39 -15.59
CA TRP A 210 8.16 -1.04 -15.51
C TRP A 210 6.76 -1.42 -16.00
N LEU A 211 5.71 -0.68 -15.61
CA LEU A 211 4.33 -0.92 -16.02
C LEU A 211 4.19 -0.85 -17.56
N ALA A 212 4.87 0.13 -18.18
CA ALA A 212 4.85 0.28 -19.62
C ALA A 212 5.63 -0.83 -20.35
N ASP A 213 6.78 -1.23 -19.81
CA ASP A 213 7.65 -2.24 -20.42
C ASP A 213 7.10 -3.66 -20.25
N SER A 214 6.50 -3.98 -19.09
CA SER A 214 5.85 -5.27 -18.85
C SER A 214 4.62 -5.45 -19.73
N ALA A 215 3.88 -4.35 -19.96
CA ALA A 215 2.71 -4.29 -20.83
C ALA A 215 1.68 -5.40 -20.53
N GLU A 216 1.50 -5.72 -19.25
CA GLU A 216 0.51 -6.71 -18.82
C GLU A 216 -0.92 -6.16 -19.06
N PRO A 217 -1.78 -6.87 -19.81
CA PRO A 217 -3.11 -6.36 -20.16
C PRO A 217 -3.96 -5.96 -18.96
N GLY A 218 -3.94 -6.75 -17.87
CA GLY A 218 -4.66 -6.46 -16.65
C GLY A 218 -4.23 -5.14 -16.00
N LEU A 219 -2.92 -4.90 -15.91
CA LEU A 219 -2.36 -3.70 -15.32
C LEU A 219 -2.59 -2.44 -16.18
N LEU A 220 -2.41 -2.54 -17.51
CA LEU A 220 -2.69 -1.41 -18.40
C LEU A 220 -4.18 -1.08 -18.45
N ALA A 221 -5.06 -2.08 -18.38
CA ALA A 221 -6.49 -1.85 -18.24
C ALA A 221 -6.82 -1.18 -16.90
N GLY A 222 -6.19 -1.61 -15.80
CA GLY A 222 -6.31 -0.96 -14.49
C GLY A 222 -5.88 0.50 -14.51
N ALA A 223 -4.73 0.81 -15.11
CA ALA A 223 -4.24 2.18 -15.27
C ALA A 223 -5.21 3.05 -16.09
N GLY A 224 -5.77 2.49 -17.16
CA GLY A 224 -6.78 3.15 -18.00
C GLY A 224 -8.13 3.38 -17.31
N LYS A 225 -8.46 2.62 -16.26
CA LYS A 225 -9.69 2.79 -15.45
C LYS A 225 -9.51 3.67 -14.23
N SER A 226 -8.30 3.73 -13.65
CA SER A 226 -8.03 4.45 -12.40
C SER A 226 -7.95 5.96 -12.56
N ASP A 227 -8.87 6.71 -11.96
CA ASP A 227 -8.85 8.19 -11.97
C ASP A 227 -7.63 8.78 -11.24
N ALA A 228 -6.99 7.97 -10.38
CA ALA A 228 -5.74 8.35 -9.74
C ALA A 228 -4.57 8.46 -10.74
N MET A 229 -4.69 7.85 -11.93
CA MET A 229 -3.69 7.92 -13.00
C MET A 229 -3.98 9.11 -13.95
N PRO A 230 -3.20 10.21 -13.87
CA PRO A 230 -3.44 11.39 -14.71
C PRO A 230 -3.27 11.06 -16.19
N CYS A 231 -4.12 11.63 -17.05
CA CYS A 231 -4.08 11.36 -18.50
C CYS A 231 -2.71 11.63 -19.16
N PRO A 232 -1.95 12.70 -18.82
CA PRO A 232 -0.61 12.89 -19.38
C PRO A 232 0.36 11.75 -19.01
N ARG A 233 0.25 11.24 -17.78
CA ARG A 233 1.08 10.12 -17.30
C ARG A 233 0.67 8.80 -17.94
N LEU A 234 -0.63 8.57 -18.13
CA LEU A 234 -1.13 7.42 -18.88
C LEU A 234 -0.67 7.46 -20.34
N ALA A 235 -0.63 8.63 -20.97
CA ALA A 235 -0.10 8.79 -22.32
C ALA A 235 1.39 8.45 -22.41
N GLU A 236 2.18 8.81 -21.40
CA GLU A 236 3.60 8.40 -21.31
C GLU A 236 3.76 6.88 -21.19
N VAL A 237 2.95 6.23 -20.36
CA VAL A 237 2.91 4.77 -20.24
C VAL A 237 2.64 4.13 -21.60
N TRP A 238 1.62 4.60 -22.32
CA TRP A 238 1.27 4.06 -23.64
C TRP A 238 2.33 4.37 -24.70
N ALA A 239 2.89 5.58 -24.72
CA ALA A 239 3.97 5.95 -25.64
C ALA A 239 5.18 5.02 -25.49
N ARG A 240 5.50 4.63 -24.25
CA ARG A 240 6.56 3.67 -23.96
C ARG A 240 6.16 2.23 -24.29
N ALA A 241 4.95 1.81 -23.93
CA ALA A 241 4.42 0.49 -24.27
C ALA A 241 4.36 0.26 -25.79
N PHE A 242 4.09 1.29 -26.60
CA PHE A 242 4.14 1.18 -28.05
C PHE A 242 5.54 0.83 -28.56
N ARG A 243 6.60 1.41 -27.97
CA ARG A 243 7.99 1.23 -28.43
C ARG A 243 8.66 -0.05 -27.93
N ASN A 244 8.48 -0.40 -26.65
CA ASN A 244 9.35 -1.35 -25.97
C ASN A 244 8.78 -2.77 -25.86
N ARG A 245 7.55 -3.00 -26.31
CA ARG A 245 6.81 -4.23 -25.98
C ARG A 245 7.29 -5.48 -26.73
N PRO A 246 7.16 -6.67 -26.09
CA PRO A 246 7.28 -7.96 -26.77
C PRO A 246 6.14 -8.19 -27.79
N PRO A 247 6.38 -8.84 -28.94
CA PRO A 247 5.34 -9.23 -29.90
C PRO A 247 4.19 -10.12 -29.38
N PRO A 248 4.39 -11.08 -28.44
CA PRO A 248 3.33 -12.00 -28.00
C PRO A 248 2.17 -11.32 -27.24
N THR A 249 2.40 -10.19 -26.59
CA THR A 249 1.40 -9.52 -25.75
C THR A 249 0.52 -8.54 -26.52
N GLN A 250 0.86 -8.23 -27.78
CA GLN A 250 0.20 -7.16 -28.55
C GLN A 250 -1.28 -7.42 -28.83
N GLY A 251 -1.67 -8.68 -29.03
CA GLY A 251 -3.07 -9.05 -29.29
C GLY A 251 -4.00 -8.80 -28.10
N GLY A 252 -3.46 -8.85 -26.87
CA GLY A 252 -4.24 -8.64 -25.64
C GLY A 252 -4.44 -7.18 -25.24
N LEU A 253 -3.76 -6.24 -25.92
CA LEU A 253 -3.71 -4.84 -25.47
C LEU A 253 -4.73 -3.91 -26.12
N ALA A 254 -5.43 -4.37 -27.17
CA ALA A 254 -6.42 -3.54 -27.86
C ALA A 254 -7.54 -3.08 -26.92
N VAL A 255 -8.03 -3.99 -26.05
CA VAL A 255 -9.06 -3.67 -25.05
C VAL A 255 -8.53 -2.70 -23.98
N PRO A 256 -7.37 -2.94 -23.34
CA PRO A 256 -6.74 -1.95 -22.45
C PRO A 256 -6.55 -0.57 -23.10
N LEU A 257 -6.14 -0.51 -24.36
CA LEU A 257 -5.96 0.75 -25.08
C LEU A 257 -7.31 1.45 -25.31
N SER A 258 -8.34 0.73 -25.73
CA SER A 258 -9.70 1.27 -25.89
C SER A 258 -10.21 1.88 -24.58
N VAL A 259 -9.98 1.21 -23.45
CA VAL A 259 -10.30 1.72 -22.11
C VAL A 259 -9.56 3.02 -21.82
N ALA A 260 -8.26 3.10 -22.14
CA ALA A 260 -7.47 4.31 -21.95
C ALA A 260 -7.94 5.47 -22.85
N ILE A 261 -8.26 5.20 -24.12
CA ILE A 261 -8.78 6.19 -25.09
C ILE A 261 -10.10 6.79 -24.58
N LYS A 262 -11.00 5.97 -24.04
CA LYS A 262 -12.29 6.43 -23.53
C LYS A 262 -12.14 7.55 -22.48
N ARG A 263 -11.09 7.50 -21.65
CA ARG A 263 -10.84 8.51 -20.63
C ARG A 263 -9.90 9.63 -21.09
N CYS A 264 -8.85 9.30 -21.82
CA CYS A 264 -7.69 10.16 -22.05
C CYS A 264 -7.37 10.36 -23.55
N SER A 265 -8.39 10.36 -24.41
CA SER A 265 -8.25 10.45 -25.87
C SER A 265 -7.34 11.59 -26.33
N ARG A 266 -7.49 12.80 -25.78
CA ARG A 266 -6.72 13.99 -26.18
C ARG A 266 -5.22 13.83 -25.89
N GLU A 267 -4.88 13.32 -24.72
CA GLU A 267 -3.49 13.13 -24.30
C GLU A 267 -2.85 11.93 -25.03
N LEU A 268 -3.64 10.92 -25.38
CA LEU A 268 -3.17 9.73 -26.11
C LEU A 268 -2.97 9.98 -27.61
N ASP A 269 -3.69 10.94 -28.19
CA ASP A 269 -3.67 11.20 -29.63
C ASP A 269 -2.26 11.45 -30.20
N PRO A 270 -1.40 12.32 -29.62
CA PRO A 270 -0.03 12.51 -30.09
C PRO A 270 0.85 11.27 -29.95
N ALA A 271 0.64 10.48 -28.89
CA ALA A 271 1.41 9.25 -28.64
C ALA A 271 1.08 8.17 -29.68
N MET A 272 -0.20 8.03 -30.04
CA MET A 272 -0.66 7.08 -31.06
C MET A 272 -0.24 7.51 -32.47
N GLU A 273 -0.34 8.80 -32.82
CA GLU A 273 0.19 9.34 -34.07
C GLU A 273 1.68 9.00 -34.23
N THR A 274 2.48 9.31 -33.20
CA THR A 274 3.92 9.05 -33.22
C THR A 274 4.21 7.57 -33.39
N ALA A 275 3.48 6.70 -32.67
CA ALA A 275 3.64 5.26 -32.76
C ALA A 275 3.23 4.71 -34.13
N LEU A 276 2.17 5.22 -34.76
CA LEU A 276 1.78 4.85 -36.13
C LEU A 276 2.86 5.20 -37.15
N ALA A 277 3.55 6.32 -36.97
CA ALA A 277 4.61 6.77 -37.87
C ALA A 277 5.94 6.03 -37.66
N GLN A 278 6.29 5.71 -36.42
CA GLN A 278 7.64 5.25 -36.04
C GLN A 278 7.71 3.78 -35.64
N THR A 279 6.58 3.12 -35.39
CA THR A 279 6.55 1.77 -34.86
C THR A 279 5.55 0.91 -35.63
N PRO A 280 5.97 0.25 -36.73
CA PRO A 280 5.06 -0.53 -37.58
C PRO A 280 4.26 -1.61 -36.83
N THR A 281 4.87 -2.21 -35.80
CA THR A 281 4.20 -3.21 -34.95
C THR A 281 3.09 -2.61 -34.07
N ALA A 282 3.12 -1.30 -33.81
CA ALA A 282 2.10 -0.61 -33.02
C ALA A 282 0.77 -0.46 -33.76
N ALA A 283 0.79 -0.45 -35.10
CA ALA A 283 -0.38 -0.08 -35.90
C ALA A 283 -1.57 -1.03 -35.69
N ALA A 284 -1.34 -2.36 -35.65
CA ALA A 284 -2.42 -3.32 -35.40
C ALA A 284 -3.07 -3.16 -34.02
N LEU A 285 -2.27 -2.82 -33.00
CA LEU A 285 -2.78 -2.53 -31.66
C LEU A 285 -3.64 -1.25 -31.66
N ILE A 286 -3.11 -0.17 -32.24
CA ILE A 286 -3.79 1.13 -32.26
C ILE A 286 -5.13 1.01 -33.00
N VAL A 287 -5.14 0.38 -34.17
CA VAL A 287 -6.38 0.11 -34.92
C VAL A 287 -7.33 -0.77 -34.13
N GLY A 288 -6.83 -1.77 -33.39
CA GLY A 288 -7.65 -2.62 -32.55
C GLY A 288 -8.28 -1.90 -31.35
N GLY A 289 -7.62 -0.87 -30.81
CA GLY A 289 -8.10 -0.10 -29.66
C GLY A 289 -8.99 1.08 -30.05
N VAL A 290 -8.88 1.60 -31.27
CA VAL A 290 -9.77 2.65 -31.78
C VAL A 290 -11.12 2.05 -32.14
N GLU A 291 -12.18 2.51 -31.47
CA GLU A 291 -13.54 2.09 -31.74
C GLU A 291 -14.19 2.98 -32.81
N PRO A 292 -14.58 2.45 -33.99
CA PRO A 292 -15.07 3.27 -35.12
C PRO A 292 -16.31 4.11 -34.82
N TYR A 293 -17.12 3.69 -33.84
CA TYR A 293 -18.39 4.34 -33.51
C TYR A 293 -18.38 5.05 -32.15
N ALA A 294 -17.25 5.03 -31.44
CA ALA A 294 -17.12 5.71 -30.15
C ALA A 294 -17.01 7.23 -30.34
N GLY A 295 -17.58 8.00 -29.42
CA GLY A 295 -17.56 9.47 -29.49
C GLY A 295 -16.16 10.06 -29.32
N GLU A 296 -15.30 9.34 -28.61
CA GLU A 296 -13.95 9.69 -28.21
C GLU A 296 -12.96 9.58 -29.38
N THR A 297 -13.28 8.74 -30.38
CA THR A 297 -12.53 8.66 -31.63
C THR A 297 -12.52 10.01 -32.36
N LYS A 298 -13.56 10.83 -32.21
CA LYS A 298 -13.60 12.20 -32.76
C LYS A 298 -12.56 13.15 -32.13
N GLN A 299 -12.02 12.79 -30.98
CA GLN A 299 -10.98 13.55 -30.29
C GLN A 299 -9.56 13.14 -30.73
N LEU A 300 -9.42 12.05 -31.48
CA LEU A 300 -8.15 11.51 -31.97
C LEU A 300 -7.73 12.13 -33.30
N VAL A 301 -7.58 13.45 -33.35
CA VAL A 301 -7.39 14.20 -34.60
C VAL A 301 -6.15 13.78 -35.37
N LYS A 302 -5.02 13.64 -34.68
CA LYS A 302 -3.73 13.32 -35.28
C LYS A 302 -3.68 11.85 -35.71
N THR A 303 -4.18 10.96 -34.85
CA THR A 303 -4.29 9.52 -35.13
C THR A 303 -5.19 9.28 -36.34
N CYS A 304 -6.33 9.96 -36.43
CA CYS A 304 -7.23 9.87 -37.58
C CYS A 304 -6.56 10.31 -38.89
N LYS A 305 -5.78 11.41 -38.86
CA LYS A 305 -5.00 11.85 -40.03
C LYS A 305 -3.92 10.83 -40.41
N ALA A 306 -3.23 10.24 -39.43
CA ALA A 306 -2.23 9.21 -39.66
C ALA A 306 -2.85 7.94 -40.27
N LEU A 307 -4.02 7.50 -39.79
CA LEU A 307 -4.74 6.33 -40.32
C LEU A 307 -5.30 6.55 -41.73
N ALA A 308 -5.71 7.77 -42.08
CA ALA A 308 -6.10 8.11 -43.45
C ALA A 308 -4.88 8.26 -44.40
N GLY A 309 -3.68 8.33 -43.82
CA GLY A 309 -2.43 8.60 -44.53
C GLY A 309 -1.57 7.35 -44.81
N PRO A 310 -0.26 7.54 -45.04
CA PRO A 310 0.67 6.47 -45.37
C PRO A 310 0.82 5.39 -44.29
N ALA A 311 0.59 5.73 -43.02
CA ALA A 311 0.77 4.79 -41.90
C ALA A 311 -0.16 3.56 -42.00
N ALA A 312 -1.31 3.69 -42.66
CA ALA A 312 -2.22 2.57 -42.90
C ALA A 312 -1.87 1.71 -44.14
N ARG A 313 -0.96 2.17 -45.02
CA ARG A 313 -0.63 1.47 -46.27
C ARG A 313 0.10 0.14 -46.05
N GLY A 314 0.76 -0.03 -44.90
CA GLY A 314 1.42 -1.27 -44.50
C GLY A 314 0.50 -2.29 -43.81
N LEU A 315 -0.77 -1.94 -43.55
CA LEU A 315 -1.72 -2.82 -42.88
C LEU A 315 -2.29 -3.86 -43.86
N THR A 316 -2.48 -5.09 -43.38
CA THR A 316 -2.99 -6.21 -44.18
C THR A 316 -4.22 -6.84 -43.55
N GLY A 317 -5.03 -7.49 -44.40
CA GLY A 317 -6.21 -8.25 -44.00
C GLY A 317 -7.16 -7.47 -43.09
N ARG A 318 -7.64 -8.13 -42.03
CA ARG A 318 -8.64 -7.60 -41.09
C ARG A 318 -8.22 -6.29 -40.42
N THR A 319 -6.93 -6.06 -40.20
CA THR A 319 -6.45 -4.81 -39.59
C THR A 319 -6.61 -3.63 -40.54
N ARG A 320 -6.40 -3.82 -41.85
CA ARG A 320 -6.66 -2.78 -42.85
C ARG A 320 -8.14 -2.43 -42.91
N ASP A 321 -9.02 -3.45 -42.88
CA ASP A 321 -10.46 -3.24 -42.95
C ASP A 321 -10.97 -2.49 -41.71
N ARG A 322 -10.49 -2.83 -40.50
CA ARG A 322 -10.82 -2.07 -39.28
C ARG A 322 -10.28 -0.64 -39.30
N ALA A 323 -9.11 -0.40 -39.88
CA ALA A 323 -8.58 0.96 -40.04
C ALA A 323 -9.47 1.77 -40.99
N ALA A 324 -9.94 1.16 -42.08
CA ALA A 324 -10.88 1.79 -43.01
C ALA A 324 -12.22 2.12 -42.33
N ASP A 325 -12.77 1.23 -41.51
CA ASP A 325 -13.99 1.48 -40.73
C ASP A 325 -13.81 2.65 -39.76
N ALA A 326 -12.69 2.69 -39.03
CA ALA A 326 -12.37 3.78 -38.13
C ALA A 326 -12.29 5.13 -38.88
N VAL A 327 -11.68 5.14 -40.07
CA VAL A 327 -11.61 6.32 -40.94
C VAL A 327 -12.99 6.74 -41.44
N ALA A 328 -13.78 5.79 -41.94
CA ALA A 328 -15.08 6.02 -42.57
C ALA A 328 -16.17 6.48 -41.57
N HIS A 329 -16.09 6.04 -40.31
CA HIS A 329 -17.11 6.32 -39.30
C HIS A 329 -16.63 7.29 -38.22
N GLY A 330 -15.56 6.94 -37.51
CA GLY A 330 -15.10 7.67 -36.33
C GLY A 330 -14.34 8.95 -36.67
N CYS A 331 -13.49 8.89 -37.70
CA CYS A 331 -12.65 10.00 -38.13
C CYS A 331 -13.32 10.93 -39.14
N LYS A 332 -14.43 10.53 -39.77
CA LYS A 332 -15.09 11.28 -40.85
C LYS A 332 -15.35 12.75 -40.50
N GLY A 333 -15.88 13.00 -39.29
CA GLY A 333 -16.17 14.37 -38.83
C GLY A 333 -14.93 15.20 -38.49
N VAL A 334 -13.78 14.56 -38.33
CA VAL A 334 -12.50 15.19 -38.05
C VAL A 334 -11.72 15.49 -39.33
N LEU A 335 -11.76 14.58 -40.29
CA LEU A 335 -11.07 14.71 -41.58
C LEU A 335 -11.77 15.65 -42.56
N ALA A 336 -13.05 15.95 -42.33
CA ALA A 336 -13.81 16.93 -43.11
C ALA A 336 -13.55 18.39 -42.68
N LYS A 337 -12.70 18.62 -41.68
CA LYS A 337 -12.29 19.93 -41.15
C LYS A 337 -10.82 20.17 -41.41
#